data_AF-A0A1M7LXU9-F1
#
_entry.id   AF-A0A1M7LXU9-F1
#
_cell.length_a   1.000
_cell.length_b   1.000
_cell.length_c   1.000
_cell.angle_alpha   90.00
_cell.angle_beta   90.00
_cell.angle_gamma   90.00
#
_symmetry.space_group_name_H-M   'P 1'
#
loop_
_entity.id
_entity.type
_entity.pdbx_description
1 polymer ?
#
loop_
_entity_poly.entity_id
_entity_poly.type
_entity_poly.pdbx_seq_one_letter_code
_entity_poly.pdbx_strand_id
1 'polypeptide(L)'
;MSVWKKLFTAVKGGVNEAAETAADSQALRILDQEIREAKDELRRSDHSLTQIIAKRKLADQKVASFNSSIAEYEQHARAASAKGDNELALECASRVVELRGQLEAEQKFSEQFAQSEKALRNNIRQAKDNLRRMEQQVDIVKATESVQKAQTSVSSRHLGANSRMKTATESLDRIQKRQTQRQAELEAASELASEESGDALEQRLAQAGIKGGKANADDELSRILGK
;
A
#
# COMPACT_ATOMS: atom_id res chain seq x y z
N MET A 1 -3.36 -17.01 20.03
CA MET A 1 -3.31 -15.89 20.99
C MET A 1 -2.11 -15.02 20.64
N SER A 2 -2.36 -13.86 20.03
CA SER A 2 -1.33 -12.98 19.45
C SER A 2 -0.31 -12.51 20.51
N VAL A 3 0.98 -12.48 20.14
CA VAL A 3 2.12 -12.00 20.94
C VAL A 3 1.85 -10.61 21.53
N TRP A 4 1.07 -9.81 20.80
CA TRP A 4 0.58 -8.49 21.20
C TRP A 4 -0.21 -8.51 22.52
N LYS A 5 -0.99 -9.56 22.80
CA LYS A 5 -1.79 -9.69 24.03
C LYS A 5 -0.93 -10.11 25.23
N LYS A 6 0.20 -10.80 25.01
CA LYS A 6 1.15 -11.16 26.07
C LYS A 6 2.01 -9.98 26.50
N LEU A 7 2.42 -9.14 25.55
CA LEU A 7 3.11 -7.87 25.83
C LEU A 7 2.23 -6.92 26.65
N PHE A 8 0.95 -6.80 26.30
CA PHE A 8 0.01 -5.94 27.03
C PHE A 8 -0.32 -6.41 28.45
N THR A 9 -0.17 -7.71 28.73
CA THR A 9 -0.45 -8.27 30.07
C THR A 9 0.75 -8.16 31.01
N ALA A 10 1.98 -8.11 30.48
CA ALA A 10 3.19 -7.86 31.26
C ALA A 10 3.25 -6.43 31.82
N VAL A 11 2.70 -5.45 31.09
CA VAL A 11 2.67 -4.03 31.48
C VAL A 11 1.66 -3.74 32.61
N LYS A 12 0.67 -4.60 32.85
CA LYS A 12 -0.40 -4.35 33.84
C LYS A 12 -0.09 -4.89 35.25
N GLY A 13 0.97 -5.67 35.42
CA GLY A 13 1.38 -6.24 36.70
C GLY A 13 2.64 -5.57 37.23
N GLY A 14 2.48 -4.50 38.01
CA GLY A 14 3.59 -3.72 38.57
C GLY A 14 4.59 -4.57 39.35
N VAL A 15 5.80 -4.70 38.82
CA VAL A 15 6.99 -5.18 39.54
C VAL A 15 8.20 -4.44 38.97
N ASN A 16 8.80 -3.56 39.79
CA ASN A 16 10.12 -2.92 39.65
C ASN A 16 10.41 -2.13 38.34
N GLU A 17 10.75 -0.84 38.48
CA GLU A 17 11.24 0.04 37.39
C GLU A 17 12.38 -0.61 36.56
N ALA A 18 13.20 -1.46 37.18
CA ALA A 18 14.27 -2.22 36.52
C ALA A 18 13.80 -3.41 35.66
N ALA A 19 12.59 -3.94 35.87
CA ALA A 19 12.01 -5.02 35.06
C ALA A 19 11.25 -4.47 33.84
N GLU A 20 10.62 -3.29 33.94
CA GLU A 20 10.03 -2.59 32.79
C GLU A 20 11.10 -2.15 31.79
N THR A 21 12.23 -1.58 32.22
CA THR A 21 13.31 -1.18 31.28
C THR A 21 13.93 -2.39 30.57
N ALA A 22 14.02 -3.54 31.25
CA ALA A 22 14.49 -4.79 30.65
C ALA A 22 13.49 -5.34 29.62
N ALA A 23 12.19 -5.30 29.92
CA ALA A 23 11.12 -5.71 29.01
C ALA A 23 11.02 -4.77 27.78
N ASP A 24 11.17 -3.46 27.97
CA ASP A 24 11.12 -2.45 26.91
C ASP A 24 12.32 -2.56 25.95
N SER A 25 13.52 -2.78 26.49
CA SER A 25 14.71 -3.02 25.66
C SER A 25 14.58 -4.29 24.81
N GLN A 26 13.94 -5.33 25.35
CA GLN A 26 13.67 -6.57 24.63
C GLN A 26 12.58 -6.37 23.57
N ALA A 27 11.55 -5.57 23.86
CA ALA A 27 10.51 -5.21 22.89
C ALA A 27 11.06 -4.42 21.70
N LEU A 28 11.97 -3.46 21.95
CA LEU A 28 12.66 -2.72 20.88
C LEU A 28 13.53 -3.64 20.01
N ARG A 29 14.25 -4.58 20.63
CA ARG A 29 15.05 -5.57 19.90
C ARG A 29 14.17 -6.50 19.04
N ILE A 30 13.02 -6.93 19.55
CA ILE A 30 12.06 -7.73 18.78
C ILE A 30 11.54 -6.90 17.59
N LEU A 31 11.14 -5.64 17.83
CA LEU A 31 10.63 -4.77 16.77
C LEU A 31 11.69 -4.48 15.69
N ASP A 32 12.96 -4.29 16.06
CA ASP A 32 14.07 -4.19 15.11
C ASP A 32 14.22 -5.45 14.23
N GLN A 33 14.02 -6.63 14.82
CA GLN A 33 14.09 -7.90 14.12
C GLN A 33 12.92 -8.03 13.13
N GLU A 34 11.70 -7.74 13.59
CA GLU A 34 10.49 -7.75 12.74
C GLU A 34 10.62 -6.76 11.57
N ILE A 35 11.18 -5.56 11.79
CA ILE A 35 11.48 -4.59 10.73
C ILE A 35 12.46 -5.18 9.70
N ARG A 36 13.51 -5.89 10.14
CA ARG A 36 14.47 -6.54 9.23
C ARG A 36 13.81 -7.65 8.42
N GLU A 37 13.02 -8.49 9.06
CA GLU A 37 12.28 -9.56 8.40
C GLU A 37 11.28 -9.01 7.39
N ALA A 38 10.54 -7.95 7.74
CA ALA A 38 9.63 -7.26 6.84
C ALA A 38 10.36 -6.64 5.63
N LYS A 39 11.57 -6.10 5.81
CA LYS A 39 12.42 -5.64 4.68
C LYS A 39 12.79 -6.75 3.73
N ASP A 40 13.21 -7.89 4.27
CA ASP A 40 13.61 -9.03 3.45
C ASP A 40 12.42 -9.63 2.70
N GLU A 41 11.25 -9.70 3.32
CA GLU A 41 10.03 -10.14 2.66
C GLU A 41 9.55 -9.14 1.59
N LEU A 42 9.71 -7.83 1.83
CA LEU A 42 9.48 -6.80 0.81
C LEU A 42 10.39 -6.97 -0.41
N ARG A 43 11.68 -7.31 -0.20
CA ARG A 43 12.61 -7.60 -1.30
C ARG A 43 12.18 -8.83 -2.11
N ARG A 44 11.72 -9.89 -1.44
CA ARG A 44 11.16 -11.08 -2.11
C ARG A 44 9.90 -10.72 -2.90
N SER A 45 9.05 -9.88 -2.33
CA SER A 45 7.85 -9.37 -3.01
C SER A 45 8.19 -8.55 -4.26
N ASP A 46 9.20 -7.68 -4.21
CA ASP A 46 9.71 -6.94 -5.38
C ASP A 46 10.23 -7.90 -6.48
N HIS A 47 10.90 -9.00 -6.09
CA HIS A 47 11.34 -10.02 -7.04
C HIS A 47 10.16 -10.73 -7.69
N SER A 48 9.16 -11.17 -6.91
CA SER A 48 7.92 -11.76 -7.42
C SER A 48 7.17 -10.81 -8.36
N LEU A 49 7.11 -9.52 -8.03
CA LEU A 49 6.53 -8.50 -8.90
C LEU A 49 7.27 -8.42 -10.24
N THR A 50 8.61 -8.47 -10.21
CA THR A 50 9.43 -8.48 -11.43
C THR A 50 9.12 -9.68 -12.31
N GLN A 51 8.94 -10.86 -11.71
CA GLN A 51 8.54 -12.07 -12.45
C GLN A 51 7.15 -11.93 -13.09
N ILE A 52 6.17 -11.35 -12.38
CA ILE A 52 4.83 -11.10 -12.93
C ILE A 52 4.89 -10.11 -14.10
N ILE A 53 5.65 -9.02 -13.95
CA ILE A 53 5.86 -8.05 -15.03
C ILE A 53 6.48 -8.73 -16.26
N ALA A 54 7.47 -9.60 -16.07
CA ALA A 54 8.09 -10.34 -17.15
C ALA A 54 7.08 -11.26 -17.86
N LYS A 55 6.28 -12.02 -17.10
CA LYS A 55 5.23 -12.89 -17.66
C LYS A 55 4.20 -12.10 -18.45
N ARG A 56 3.74 -10.94 -17.92
CA ARG A 56 2.83 -10.06 -18.65
C ARG A 56 3.43 -9.59 -19.98
N LYS A 57 4.68 -9.10 -19.96
CA LYS A 57 5.34 -8.62 -21.18
C LYS A 57 5.47 -9.72 -22.24
N LEU A 58 5.75 -10.96 -21.84
CA LEU A 58 5.80 -12.10 -22.75
C LEU A 58 4.41 -12.41 -23.32
N ALA A 59 3.36 -12.36 -22.50
CA ALA A 59 1.98 -12.54 -22.98
C ALA A 59 1.58 -11.42 -23.96
N ASP A 60 1.91 -10.16 -23.65
CA ASP A 60 1.65 -9.01 -24.52
C ASP A 60 2.36 -9.15 -25.88
N GLN A 61 3.61 -9.63 -25.88
CA GLN A 61 4.37 -9.90 -27.10
C GLN A 61 3.71 -11.00 -27.95
N LYS A 62 3.22 -12.06 -27.32
CA LYS A 62 2.50 -13.12 -28.02
C LYS A 62 1.18 -12.62 -28.60
N VAL A 63 0.39 -11.86 -27.83
CA VAL A 63 -0.83 -11.18 -28.31
C VAL A 63 -0.51 -10.33 -29.54
N ALA A 64 0.56 -9.54 -29.51
CA ALA A 64 1.00 -8.76 -30.65
C ALA A 64 1.38 -9.63 -31.86
N SER A 65 2.10 -10.73 -31.65
CA SER A 65 2.45 -11.66 -32.74
C SER A 65 1.23 -12.32 -33.38
N PHE A 66 0.25 -12.74 -32.57
CA PHE A 66 -0.99 -13.33 -33.09
C PHE A 66 -1.78 -12.30 -33.90
N ASN A 67 -1.87 -11.06 -33.44
CA ASN A 67 -2.50 -9.99 -34.21
C ASN A 67 -1.81 -9.74 -35.56
N SER A 68 -0.47 -9.77 -35.60
CA SER A 68 0.29 -9.66 -36.86
C SER A 68 -0.04 -10.81 -37.81
N SER A 69 0.04 -12.05 -37.33
CA SER A 69 -0.26 -13.23 -38.14
C SER A 69 -1.71 -13.24 -38.62
N ILE A 70 -2.67 -12.84 -37.77
CA ILE A 70 -4.07 -12.69 -38.18
C ILE A 70 -4.19 -11.70 -39.33
N ALA A 71 -3.57 -10.52 -39.23
CA ALA A 71 -3.61 -9.52 -40.28
C ALA A 71 -2.99 -10.01 -41.60
N GLU A 72 -1.87 -10.75 -41.52
CA GLU A 72 -1.21 -11.37 -42.67
C GLU A 72 -2.11 -12.40 -43.35
N TYR A 73 -2.67 -13.37 -42.60
CA TYR A 73 -3.56 -14.37 -43.18
C TYR A 73 -4.89 -13.80 -43.70
N GLU A 74 -5.41 -12.73 -43.08
CA GLU A 74 -6.55 -11.99 -43.62
C GLU A 74 -6.22 -11.31 -44.96
N GLN A 75 -5.01 -10.76 -45.11
CA GLN A 75 -4.54 -10.23 -46.40
C GLN A 75 -4.38 -11.34 -47.45
N HIS A 76 -3.83 -12.48 -47.07
CA HIS A 76 -3.71 -13.64 -47.96
C HIS A 76 -5.08 -14.18 -48.41
N ALA A 77 -6.04 -14.28 -47.49
CA ALA A 77 -7.41 -14.69 -47.82
C ALA A 77 -8.07 -13.74 -48.84
N ARG A 78 -7.92 -12.42 -48.64
CA ARG A 78 -8.43 -11.40 -49.59
C ARG A 78 -7.75 -11.53 -50.96
N ALA A 79 -6.44 -11.74 -50.99
CA ALA A 79 -5.70 -11.88 -52.24
C ALA A 79 -6.05 -13.17 -53.00
N ALA A 80 -6.24 -14.29 -52.31
CA ALA A 80 -6.66 -15.56 -52.89
C ALA A 80 -8.07 -15.46 -53.47
N SER A 81 -9.01 -14.88 -52.71
CA SER A 81 -10.39 -14.65 -53.16
C SER A 81 -10.45 -13.75 -54.39
N ALA A 82 -9.66 -12.66 -54.44
CA ALA A 82 -9.57 -11.78 -55.61
C ALA A 82 -9.04 -12.48 -56.88
N LYS A 83 -8.27 -13.55 -56.73
CA LYS A 83 -7.75 -14.39 -57.82
C LYS A 83 -8.71 -15.55 -58.18
N GLY A 84 -9.85 -15.69 -57.50
CA GLY A 84 -10.81 -16.76 -57.71
C GLY A 84 -10.44 -18.09 -57.06
N ASP A 85 -9.39 -18.13 -56.24
CA ASP A 85 -8.96 -19.33 -55.53
C ASP A 85 -9.69 -19.44 -54.18
N ASN A 86 -10.91 -19.97 -54.24
CA ASN A 86 -11.80 -20.08 -53.08
C ASN A 86 -11.31 -21.10 -52.05
N GLU A 87 -10.60 -22.14 -52.47
CA GLU A 87 -10.06 -23.17 -51.56
C GLU A 87 -8.95 -22.57 -50.69
N LEU A 88 -7.98 -21.89 -51.32
CA LEU A 88 -6.91 -21.21 -50.59
C LEU A 88 -7.43 -20.08 -49.68
N ALA A 89 -8.46 -19.36 -50.13
CA ALA A 89 -9.11 -18.34 -49.31
C ALA A 89 -9.77 -18.94 -48.06
N LEU A 90 -10.42 -20.10 -48.19
CA LEU A 90 -11.06 -20.81 -47.09
C LEU A 90 -10.03 -21.41 -46.10
N GLU A 91 -8.90 -21.90 -46.60
CA GLU A 91 -7.78 -22.35 -45.76
C GLU A 91 -7.19 -21.18 -44.94
N CYS A 92 -6.93 -20.03 -45.57
CA CYS A 92 -6.46 -18.83 -44.87
C CYS A 92 -7.47 -18.36 -43.80
N ALA A 93 -8.77 -18.37 -44.12
CA ALA A 93 -9.82 -18.03 -43.17
C ALA A 93 -9.86 -18.99 -41.98
N SER A 94 -9.68 -20.29 -42.23
CA SER A 94 -9.63 -21.32 -41.19
C SER A 94 -8.44 -21.08 -40.25
N ARG A 95 -7.28 -20.72 -40.81
CA ARG A 95 -6.10 -20.35 -40.01
C ARG A 95 -6.32 -19.12 -39.15
N VAL A 96 -7.05 -18.11 -39.65
CA VAL A 96 -7.44 -16.93 -38.86
C VAL A 96 -8.32 -17.32 -37.68
N VAL A 97 -9.28 -18.24 -37.86
CA VAL A 97 -10.14 -18.72 -36.76
C VAL A 97 -9.31 -19.37 -35.65
N GLU A 98 -8.36 -20.23 -36.00
CA GLU A 98 -7.45 -20.86 -35.03
C GLU A 98 -6.61 -19.81 -34.27
N LEU A 99 -6.00 -18.86 -34.99
CA LEU A 99 -5.19 -17.81 -34.39
C LEU A 99 -6.01 -16.88 -33.48
N ARG A 100 -7.27 -16.58 -33.83
CA ARG A 100 -8.17 -15.80 -32.98
C ARG A 100 -8.50 -16.53 -31.68
N GLY A 101 -8.69 -17.85 -31.73
CA GLY A 101 -8.88 -18.65 -30.51
C GLY A 101 -7.66 -18.62 -29.58
N GLN A 102 -6.44 -18.69 -30.14
CA GLN A 102 -5.20 -18.58 -29.37
C GLN A 102 -4.99 -17.16 -28.82
N LEU A 103 -5.31 -16.14 -29.63
CA LEU A 103 -5.26 -14.73 -29.23
C LEU A 103 -6.15 -14.47 -28.02
N GLU A 104 -7.40 -14.94 -28.03
CA GLU A 104 -8.34 -14.73 -26.94
C GLU A 104 -7.83 -15.36 -25.63
N ALA A 105 -7.25 -16.56 -25.70
CA ALA A 105 -6.67 -17.22 -24.54
C ALA A 105 -5.46 -16.44 -23.98
N GLU A 106 -4.55 -15.98 -24.86
CA GLU A 106 -3.37 -15.23 -24.44
C GLU A 106 -3.73 -13.82 -23.92
N GLN A 107 -4.76 -13.17 -24.48
CA GLN A 107 -5.30 -11.91 -23.97
C GLN A 107 -5.79 -12.06 -22.53
N LYS A 108 -6.54 -13.13 -22.23
CA LYS A 108 -6.99 -13.42 -20.85
C LYS A 108 -5.80 -13.57 -19.89
N PHE A 109 -4.72 -14.23 -20.32
CA PHE A 109 -3.51 -14.33 -19.49
C PHE A 109 -2.83 -12.97 -19.28
N SER A 110 -2.70 -12.17 -20.34
CA SER A 110 -2.15 -10.80 -20.23
C SER A 110 -2.95 -9.96 -19.23
N GLU A 111 -4.28 -9.96 -19.32
CA GLU A 111 -5.17 -9.21 -18.43
C GLU A 111 -5.04 -9.67 -16.97
N GLN A 112 -5.00 -10.99 -16.73
CA GLN A 112 -4.81 -11.54 -15.38
C GLN A 112 -3.46 -11.14 -14.78
N PHE A 113 -2.38 -11.18 -15.57
CA PHE A 113 -1.07 -10.71 -15.10
C PHE A 113 -1.05 -9.20 -14.86
N ALA A 114 -1.73 -8.40 -15.68
CA ALA A 114 -1.85 -6.96 -15.49
C ALA A 114 -2.60 -6.61 -14.19
N GLN A 115 -3.70 -7.31 -13.91
CA GLN A 115 -4.43 -7.15 -12.65
C GLN A 115 -3.56 -7.54 -11.45
N SER A 116 -2.87 -8.67 -11.53
CA SER A 116 -1.96 -9.15 -10.48
C SER A 116 -0.79 -8.20 -10.25
N GLU A 117 -0.18 -7.67 -11.32
CA GLU A 117 0.87 -6.65 -11.26
C GLU A 117 0.39 -5.40 -10.51
N LYS A 118 -0.80 -4.89 -10.86
CA LYS A 118 -1.38 -3.69 -10.24
C LYS A 118 -1.64 -3.90 -8.75
N ALA A 119 -2.27 -5.02 -8.39
CA ALA A 119 -2.55 -5.36 -7.00
C ALA A 119 -1.25 -5.48 -6.18
N LEU A 120 -0.27 -6.22 -6.71
CA LEU A 120 1.00 -6.44 -6.01
C LEU A 120 1.80 -5.14 -5.86
N ARG A 121 1.84 -4.27 -6.88
CA ARG A 121 2.45 -2.93 -6.77
C ARG A 121 1.84 -2.10 -5.66
N ASN A 122 0.52 -2.07 -5.58
CA ASN A 122 -0.18 -1.29 -4.55
C ASN A 122 0.14 -1.82 -3.15
N ASN A 123 0.09 -3.15 -2.97
CA ASN A 123 0.40 -3.79 -1.69
C ASN A 123 1.85 -3.54 -1.26
N ILE A 124 2.81 -3.68 -2.19
CA ILE A 124 4.23 -3.41 -1.93
C ILE A 124 4.45 -1.95 -1.54
N ARG A 125 3.80 -1.01 -2.23
CA ARG A 125 3.89 0.42 -1.90
C ARG A 125 3.38 0.69 -0.49
N GLN A 126 2.19 0.22 -0.16
CA GLN A 126 1.60 0.39 1.17
C GLN A 126 2.49 -0.23 2.26
N ALA A 127 3.01 -1.44 2.03
CA ALA A 127 3.92 -2.10 2.95
C ALA A 127 5.24 -1.32 3.14
N LYS A 128 5.82 -0.76 2.07
CA LYS A 128 7.01 0.12 2.15
C LYS A 128 6.72 1.39 2.96
N ASP A 129 5.58 2.03 2.74
CA ASP A 129 5.19 3.23 3.47
C ASP A 129 4.96 2.94 4.96
N ASN A 130 4.31 1.82 5.29
CA ASN A 130 4.09 1.36 6.66
C ASN A 130 5.42 1.04 7.36
N LEU A 131 6.31 0.31 6.67
CA LEU A 131 7.63 -0.03 7.20
C LEU A 131 8.43 1.24 7.53
N ARG A 132 8.47 2.21 6.61
CA ARG A 132 9.15 3.49 6.83
C ARG A 132 8.62 4.22 8.08
N ARG A 133 7.30 4.24 8.28
CA ARG A 133 6.71 4.84 9.49
C ARG A 133 7.13 4.09 10.75
N MET A 134 7.16 2.76 10.71
CA MET A 134 7.57 1.92 11.83
C MET A 134 9.05 2.15 12.20
N GLU A 135 9.92 2.25 11.21
CA GLU A 135 11.34 2.59 11.42
C GLU A 135 11.50 3.95 12.11
N GLN A 136 10.79 4.97 11.62
CA GLN A 136 10.82 6.30 12.22
C GLN A 136 10.33 6.29 13.67
N GLN A 137 9.27 5.54 13.97
CA GLN A 137 8.77 5.38 15.34
C GLN A 137 9.80 4.71 16.25
N VAL A 138 10.47 3.66 15.77
CA VAL A 138 11.54 3.00 16.52
C VAL A 138 12.69 3.96 16.80
N ASP A 139 13.11 4.75 15.83
CA ASP A 139 14.20 5.72 15.99
C ASP A 139 13.83 6.80 17.04
N ILE A 140 12.60 7.30 17.02
CA ILE A 140 12.09 8.25 18.02
C ILE A 140 12.11 7.63 19.43
N VAL A 141 11.65 6.39 19.58
CA VAL A 141 11.63 5.70 20.87
C VAL A 141 13.05 5.49 21.40
N LYS A 142 13.98 5.03 20.55
CA LYS A 142 15.41 4.87 20.92
C LYS A 142 16.06 6.19 21.32
N ALA A 143 15.78 7.26 20.59
CA ALA A 143 16.28 8.60 20.93
C ALA A 143 15.73 9.08 22.29
N THR A 144 14.44 8.84 22.54
CA THR A 144 13.79 9.18 23.82
C THR A 144 14.39 8.39 24.98
N GLU A 145 14.61 7.08 24.81
CA GLU A 145 15.27 6.23 25.80
C GLU A 145 16.71 6.70 26.09
N SER A 146 17.46 7.10 25.06
CA SER A 146 18.81 7.65 25.20
C SER A 146 18.83 8.95 26.02
N VAL A 147 17.90 9.87 25.74
CA VAL A 147 17.75 11.12 26.50
C VAL A 147 17.40 10.84 27.97
N GLN A 148 16.46 9.93 28.25
CA GLN A 148 16.11 9.55 29.62
C GLN A 148 17.30 8.97 30.37
N LYS A 149 18.05 8.05 29.77
CA LYS A 149 19.29 7.49 30.37
C LYS A 149 20.32 8.58 30.67
N ALA A 150 20.51 9.54 29.76
CA ALA A 150 21.41 10.67 29.97
C ALA A 150 20.95 11.56 31.14
N GLN A 151 19.64 11.86 31.23
CA GLN A 151 19.06 12.64 32.32
C GLN A 151 19.25 11.97 33.68
N THR A 152 19.03 10.65 33.78
CA THR A 152 19.25 9.88 35.02
C THR A 152 20.73 9.84 35.41
N SER A 153 21.64 9.73 34.44
CA SER A 153 23.08 9.79 34.70
C SER A 153 23.54 11.17 35.19
N VAL A 154 22.93 12.25 34.69
CA VAL A 154 23.23 13.62 35.12
C VAL A 154 22.61 13.92 36.50
N SER A 155 21.38 13.46 36.78
CA SER A 155 20.74 13.67 38.08
C SER A 155 21.42 12.90 39.20
N SER A 156 21.84 11.65 38.96
CA SER A 156 22.62 10.85 39.92
C SER A 156 24.01 11.43 40.21
N ARG A 157 24.59 12.18 39.26
CA ARG A 157 25.85 12.93 39.45
C ARG A 157 25.68 14.28 40.19
N HIS A 158 24.46 14.73 40.45
CA HIS A 158 24.15 16.04 41.05
C HIS A 158 23.40 15.98 42.39
N LEU A 159 23.50 14.86 43.13
CA LEU A 159 23.03 14.71 44.53
C LEU A 159 23.81 15.57 45.56
N GLY A 160 24.13 16.82 45.20
CA GLY A 160 24.80 17.82 46.06
C GLY A 160 24.43 19.28 45.79
N ALA A 161 23.45 19.60 44.92
CA ALA A 161 23.09 20.99 44.61
C ALA A 161 21.57 21.26 44.76
N ASN A 162 21.13 21.23 46.02
CA ASN A 162 19.77 21.27 46.54
C ASN A 162 18.93 22.55 46.23
N SER A 163 19.31 23.43 45.30
CA SER A 163 18.60 24.71 45.08
C SER A 163 18.00 24.96 43.69
N ARG A 164 18.28 24.11 42.68
CA ARG A 164 17.72 24.27 41.32
C ARG A 164 16.47 23.44 41.04
N MET A 165 16.06 22.60 42.00
CA MET A 165 14.96 21.64 41.86
C MET A 165 13.61 22.33 41.66
N LYS A 166 13.39 23.50 42.28
CA LYS A 166 12.12 24.25 42.19
C LYS A 166 11.81 24.74 40.76
N THR A 167 12.84 25.11 39.99
CA THR A 167 12.68 25.61 38.60
C THR A 167 12.58 24.48 37.57
N ALA A 168 13.11 23.29 37.89
CA ALA A 168 13.04 22.11 37.03
C ALA A 168 11.65 21.46 37.05
N THR A 169 11.00 21.38 38.23
CA THR A 169 9.63 20.83 38.36
C THR A 169 8.59 21.69 37.62
N GLU A 170 8.73 23.02 37.67
CA GLU A 170 7.89 23.95 36.89
C GLU A 170 8.13 23.83 35.38
N SER A 171 9.36 23.50 34.96
CA SER A 171 9.68 23.29 33.55
C SER A 171 9.18 21.94 33.03
N LEU A 172 9.18 20.91 33.88
CA LEU A 172 8.64 19.58 33.57
C LEU A 172 7.11 19.62 33.41
N ASP A 173 6.41 20.29 34.32
CA ASP A 173 4.95 20.46 34.23
C ASP A 173 4.55 21.23 32.93
N ARG A 174 5.37 22.21 32.52
CA ARG A 174 5.19 22.94 31.25
C ARG A 174 5.47 22.08 30.01
N ILE A 175 6.45 21.18 30.06
CA ILE A 175 6.77 20.27 28.95
C ILE A 175 5.70 19.19 28.81
N GLN A 176 5.23 18.63 29.92
CA GLN A 176 4.17 17.62 29.94
C GLN A 176 2.85 18.19 29.42
N LYS A 177 2.48 19.43 29.80
CA LYS A 177 1.34 20.16 29.23
C LYS A 177 1.46 20.41 27.72
N ARG A 178 2.66 20.69 27.21
CA ARG A 178 2.91 20.83 25.76
C ARG A 178 2.77 19.50 25.01
N GLN A 179 3.19 18.39 25.62
CA GLN A 179 3.09 17.07 24.99
C GLN A 179 1.64 16.59 24.94
N THR A 180 0.86 16.75 26.01
CA THR A 180 -0.57 16.43 26.01
C THR A 180 -1.36 17.32 25.05
N GLN A 181 -1.05 18.61 24.98
CA GLN A 181 -1.65 19.50 23.99
C GLN A 181 -1.35 19.06 22.56
N ARG A 182 -0.10 18.67 22.26
CA ARG A 182 0.30 18.24 20.92
C ARG A 182 -0.30 16.89 20.53
N GLN A 183 -0.49 15.99 21.48
CA GLN A 183 -1.20 14.72 21.28
C GLN A 183 -2.68 14.98 20.95
N ALA A 184 -3.34 15.87 21.68
CA ALA A 184 -4.72 16.27 21.41
C ALA A 184 -4.86 16.99 20.05
N GLU A 185 -3.90 17.83 19.67
CA GLU A 185 -3.86 18.46 18.33
C GLU A 185 -3.67 17.43 17.21
N LEU A 186 -2.85 16.38 17.42
CA LEU A 186 -2.67 15.28 16.45
C LEU A 186 -3.92 14.40 16.34
N GLU A 187 -4.60 14.14 17.45
CA GLU A 187 -5.84 13.37 17.49
C GLU A 187 -6.98 14.15 16.81
N ALA A 188 -7.11 15.45 17.11
CA ALA A 188 -8.04 16.35 16.43
C ALA A 188 -7.73 16.50 14.93
N ALA A 189 -6.44 16.55 14.53
CA ALA A 189 -6.05 16.59 13.12
C ALA A 189 -6.35 15.26 12.41
N SER A 190 -6.23 14.12 13.10
CA SER A 190 -6.61 12.81 12.57
C SER A 190 -8.13 12.68 12.41
N GLU A 191 -8.91 13.21 13.36
CA GLU A 191 -10.37 13.27 13.26
C GLU A 191 -10.80 14.20 12.11
N LEU A 192 -10.24 15.41 12.02
CA LEU A 192 -10.47 16.33 10.89
C LEU A 192 -10.10 15.69 9.55
N ALA A 193 -8.96 15.01 9.45
CA ALA A 193 -8.55 14.32 8.22
C ALA A 193 -9.49 13.16 7.84
N SER A 194 -10.09 12.50 8.84
CA SER A 194 -11.10 11.46 8.63
C SER A 194 -12.48 12.03 8.26
N GLU A 195 -12.81 13.24 8.72
CA GLU A 195 -14.00 13.98 8.31
C GLU A 195 -13.85 14.62 6.92
N GLU A 196 -12.63 15.03 6.53
CA GLU A 196 -12.28 15.57 5.21
C GLU A 196 -12.14 14.46 4.13
N SER A 197 -11.82 13.23 4.52
CA SER A 197 -11.95 12.07 3.63
C SER A 197 -13.43 11.76 3.44
N GLY A 198 -13.99 12.15 2.29
CA GLY A 198 -15.42 12.24 1.96
C GLY A 198 -16.33 11.00 2.11
N ASP A 199 -15.91 9.95 2.80
CA ASP A 199 -16.67 8.72 2.99
C ASP A 199 -17.90 8.90 3.90
N ALA A 200 -17.91 9.91 4.79
CA ALA A 200 -19.01 10.16 5.71
C ALA A 200 -20.22 10.84 5.04
N LEU A 201 -20.00 11.70 4.03
CA LEU A 201 -21.07 12.35 3.28
C LEU A 201 -21.67 11.36 2.26
N GLU A 202 -20.84 10.55 1.61
CA GLU A 202 -21.28 9.51 0.66
C GLU A 202 -22.14 8.45 1.35
N GLN A 203 -21.75 7.98 2.55
CA GLN A 203 -22.56 7.05 3.34
C GLN A 203 -23.88 7.66 3.82
N ARG A 204 -23.89 8.93 4.23
CA ARG A 204 -25.12 9.61 4.66
C ARG A 204 -26.06 9.92 3.49
N LEU A 205 -25.54 10.27 2.32
CA LEU A 205 -26.33 10.52 1.11
C LEU A 205 -26.90 9.22 0.52
N ALA A 206 -26.16 8.11 0.60
CA ALA A 206 -26.62 6.79 0.20
C ALA A 206 -27.70 6.23 1.15
N GLN A 207 -27.53 6.40 2.47
CA GLN A 207 -28.54 5.99 3.46
C GLN A 207 -29.81 6.86 3.42
N ALA A 208 -29.70 8.13 3.02
CA ALA A 208 -30.85 9.03 2.90
C ALA A 208 -31.57 8.95 1.54
N GLY A 209 -31.02 8.26 0.54
CA GLY A 209 -31.63 8.14 -0.80
C GLY A 209 -31.67 9.46 -1.61
N ILE A 210 -30.82 10.44 -1.29
CA ILE A 210 -30.86 11.82 -1.84
C ILE A 210 -29.94 12.01 -3.08
N LYS A 211 -29.40 10.93 -3.66
CA LYS A 211 -28.72 11.03 -4.97
C LYS A 211 -29.37 10.11 -6.01
N GLY A 212 -30.47 10.60 -6.57
CA GLY A 212 -30.97 10.19 -7.87
C GLY A 212 -30.45 11.10 -8.99
N GLY A 213 -29.92 10.47 -10.05
CA GLY A 213 -29.86 10.98 -11.44
C GLY A 213 -28.83 12.06 -11.78
N LYS A 214 -28.21 12.16 -12.95
CA LYS A 214 -28.21 11.40 -14.22
C LYS A 214 -26.92 11.82 -14.96
N ALA A 215 -26.30 10.89 -15.68
CA ALA A 215 -25.83 11.18 -17.03
C ALA A 215 -26.62 10.21 -17.91
N ASN A 216 -27.72 10.70 -18.47
CA ASN A 216 -28.55 9.92 -19.38
C ASN A 216 -27.88 9.92 -20.76
N ALA A 217 -27.96 8.80 -21.47
CA ALA A 217 -27.43 8.64 -22.82
C ALA A 217 -27.98 9.68 -23.83
N ASP A 218 -29.10 10.36 -23.53
CA ASP A 218 -29.66 11.46 -24.32
C ASP A 218 -28.82 12.76 -24.30
N ASP A 219 -28.12 13.04 -23.19
CA ASP A 219 -27.27 14.22 -23.06
C ASP A 219 -26.00 14.09 -23.93
N GLU A 220 -25.52 12.85 -24.11
CA GLU A 220 -24.33 12.57 -24.93
C GLU A 220 -24.67 12.39 -26.42
N LEU A 221 -25.91 11.98 -26.75
CA LEU A 221 -26.42 11.96 -28.13
C LEU A 221 -26.58 13.39 -28.70
N SER A 222 -27.00 14.34 -27.87
CA SER A 222 -27.16 15.76 -28.26
C SER A 222 -25.81 16.43 -28.57
N ARG A 223 -24.74 16.04 -27.87
CA ARG A 223 -23.37 16.50 -28.16
C ARG A 223 -22.82 15.96 -29.48
N ILE A 224 -23.24 14.76 -29.89
CA ILE A 224 -22.78 14.10 -31.12
C ILE A 224 -23.50 14.66 -32.37
N LEU A 225 -24.75 15.12 -32.24
CA LEU A 225 -25.58 15.58 -33.37
C LEU A 225 -25.50 17.09 -33.70
N GLY A 226 -24.73 17.87 -32.95
CA GLY A 226 -24.27 19.21 -33.35
C GLY A 226 -25.37 20.25 -33.61
N LYS A 227 -25.94 20.82 -32.55
CA LYS A 227 -26.43 22.21 -32.54
C LYS A 227 -25.78 22.97 -31.38
#